data_AF-A0A1C7LPV0-F1
#
_entry.id   AF-A0A1C7LPV0-F1
#
_cell.length_a   1.000
_cell.length_b   1.000
_cell.length_c   1.000
_cell.angle_alpha   90.00
_cell.angle_beta   90.00
_cell.angle_gamma   90.00
#
_symmetry.space_group_name_H-M   'P 1'
#
loop_
_entity.id
_entity.type
_entity.pdbx_description
1 polymer ?
#
loop_
_entity_poly.entity_id
_entity_poly.type
_entity_poly.pdbx_seq_one_letter_code
_entity_poly.pdbx_strand_id
1 'polypeptide(L)'
;MSDVNEDNFDRAFDLIRPVIQGSADVGKFLTEGELQKTMDFCRHLFAPTTPEMYSSVRKRVNPELMSSSAPVLTEHDLDKLLDPNDLEAKFVLCEVNARKPIHTMYSPTHNFATEVHVGMRAIVEHGRLGLVQA
;
A
#
# COMPACT_ATOMS: atom_id res chain seq x y z
N MET A 1 -21.36 42.60 -3.32
CA MET A 1 -20.91 43.81 -2.62
C MET A 1 -19.41 43.85 -2.77
N SER A 2 -18.92 44.46 -3.85
CA SER A 2 -17.49 44.66 -4.08
C SER A 2 -17.06 45.86 -3.24
N ASP A 3 -16.16 45.62 -2.30
CA ASP A 3 -15.55 46.69 -1.53
C ASP A 3 -14.53 47.38 -2.45
N VAL A 4 -14.82 48.64 -2.80
CA VAL A 4 -14.03 49.44 -3.76
C VAL A 4 -12.70 49.92 -3.14
N ASN A 5 -12.44 49.57 -1.87
CA ASN A 5 -11.26 49.92 -1.09
C ASN A 5 -10.36 48.72 -0.75
N GLU A 6 -10.56 47.54 -1.35
CA GLU A 6 -9.71 46.38 -1.08
C GLU A 6 -8.39 46.51 -1.87
N ASP A 7 -7.30 46.85 -1.17
CA ASP A 7 -5.98 47.14 -1.76
C ASP A 7 -5.31 45.92 -2.44
N ASN A 8 -5.92 44.73 -2.37
CA ASN A 8 -5.44 43.55 -3.09
C ASN A 8 -6.55 42.50 -3.33
N PHE A 9 -6.37 41.68 -4.37
CA PHE A 9 -7.27 40.57 -4.71
C PHE A 9 -7.03 39.30 -3.87
N ASP A 10 -6.17 39.35 -2.84
CA ASP A 10 -5.78 38.17 -2.04
C ASP A 10 -6.99 37.43 -1.48
N ARG A 11 -8.01 38.14 -1.00
CA ARG A 11 -9.25 37.54 -0.48
C ARG A 11 -10.05 36.83 -1.57
N ALA A 12 -10.11 37.39 -2.78
CA ALA A 12 -10.74 36.74 -3.91
C ALA A 12 -9.95 35.49 -4.32
N PHE A 13 -8.61 35.57 -4.31
CA PHE A 13 -7.74 34.43 -4.55
C PHE A 13 -7.88 33.35 -3.47
N ASP A 14 -7.95 33.69 -2.19
CA ASP A 14 -8.16 32.76 -1.09
C ASP A 14 -9.47 31.98 -1.26
N LEU A 15 -10.54 32.66 -1.71
CA LEU A 15 -11.84 32.03 -1.96
C LEU A 15 -11.80 31.00 -3.11
N ILE A 16 -11.06 31.28 -4.18
CA ILE A 16 -10.98 30.40 -5.37
C ILE A 16 -9.78 29.44 -5.35
N ARG A 17 -8.82 29.64 -4.43
CA ARG A 17 -7.59 28.83 -4.33
C ARG A 17 -7.89 27.33 -4.21
N PRO A 18 -8.90 26.88 -3.44
CA PRO A 18 -9.24 25.45 -3.39
C PRO A 18 -9.69 24.88 -4.73
N VAL A 19 -10.36 25.68 -5.56
CA VAL A 19 -10.78 25.27 -6.91
C VAL A 19 -9.57 25.21 -7.84
N ILE A 20 -8.70 26.23 -7.81
CA ILE A 20 -7.46 26.28 -8.61
C ILE A 20 -6.54 25.10 -8.28
N GLN A 21 -6.42 24.75 -7.00
CA GLN A 21 -5.58 23.65 -6.52
C GLN A 21 -6.23 22.27 -6.65
N GLY A 22 -7.46 22.20 -7.16
CA GLY A 22 -8.23 20.96 -7.25
C GLY A 22 -8.56 20.33 -5.88
N SER A 23 -8.39 21.08 -4.79
CA SER A 23 -8.70 20.62 -3.43
C SER A 23 -10.18 20.81 -3.06
N ALA A 24 -10.95 21.57 -3.86
CA ALA A 24 -12.40 21.72 -3.69
C ALA A 24 -13.15 20.37 -3.80
N ASP A 25 -12.67 19.46 -4.64
CA ASP A 25 -13.27 18.13 -4.84
C ASP A 25 -12.66 17.06 -3.90
N VAL A 26 -11.53 17.37 -3.25
CA VAL A 26 -10.82 16.45 -2.36
C VAL A 26 -11.15 16.80 -0.92
N GLY A 27 -12.27 16.26 -0.42
CA GLY A 27 -12.77 16.54 0.95
C GLY A 27 -11.89 16.03 2.11
N LYS A 28 -10.66 15.56 1.85
CA LYS A 28 -9.71 15.12 2.88
C LYS A 28 -8.35 15.77 2.65
N PHE A 29 -7.95 16.63 3.58
CA PHE A 29 -6.58 17.12 3.65
C PHE A 29 -5.69 16.02 4.26
N LEU A 30 -4.54 15.79 3.65
CA LEU A 30 -3.51 14.92 4.22
C LEU A 30 -3.05 15.52 5.55
N THR A 31 -3.30 14.81 6.64
CA THR A 31 -2.80 15.23 7.95
C THR A 31 -1.35 14.80 8.15
N GLU A 32 -0.61 15.52 8.99
CA GLU A 32 0.74 15.12 9.40
C GLU A 32 0.76 13.69 9.97
N GLY A 33 -0.24 13.33 10.78
CA GLY A 33 -0.36 12.00 11.36
C GLY A 33 -0.59 10.90 10.33
N GLU A 34 -1.34 11.15 9.25
CA GLU A 34 -1.50 10.19 8.15
C GLU A 34 -0.20 10.05 7.35
N LEU A 35 0.49 11.16 7.08
CA LEU A 35 1.77 11.12 6.39
C LEU A 35 2.81 10.34 7.19
N GLN A 36 2.93 10.61 8.49
CA GLN A 36 3.88 9.91 9.36
C GLN A 36 3.61 8.41 9.40
N LYS A 37 2.35 7.99 9.60
CA LYS A 37 1.97 6.57 9.57
C LYS A 37 2.28 5.90 8.24
N THR A 38 2.12 6.63 7.13
CA THR A 38 2.44 6.13 5.79
C THR A 38 3.94 5.93 5.62
N MET A 39 4.76 6.90 6.06
CA MET A 39 6.22 6.78 6.02
C MET A 39 6.71 5.65 6.92
N ASP A 40 6.14 5.51 8.12
CA ASP A 40 6.44 4.44 9.07
C ASP A 40 6.09 3.07 8.52
N PHE A 41 4.99 2.96 7.76
CA PHE A 41 4.66 1.74 7.05
C PHE A 41 5.65 1.46 5.90
N CYS A 42 5.86 2.42 5.01
CA CYS A 42 6.66 2.26 3.79
C CYS A 42 8.14 1.95 4.06
N ARG A 43 8.72 2.44 5.15
CA ARG A 43 10.14 2.18 5.48
C ARG A 43 10.44 0.68 5.59
N HIS A 44 9.46 -0.15 5.96
CA HIS A 44 9.64 -1.59 6.13
C HIS A 44 9.79 -2.34 4.81
N LEU A 45 9.46 -1.74 3.67
CA LEU A 45 9.66 -2.35 2.35
C LEU A 45 11.12 -2.75 2.12
N PHE A 46 12.04 -1.95 2.68
CA PHE A 46 13.49 -2.12 2.58
C PHE A 46 14.10 -2.67 3.87
N ALA A 47 13.31 -3.28 4.75
CA ALA A 47 13.85 -3.85 5.98
C ALA A 47 14.88 -4.97 5.65
N PRO A 48 16.06 -4.98 6.28
CA PRO A 48 17.08 -6.01 6.07
C PRO A 48 16.72 -7.32 6.79
N THR A 49 15.70 -8.00 6.30
CA THR A 49 15.27 -9.33 6.78
C THR A 49 15.98 -10.44 6.02
N THR A 50 16.40 -11.51 6.70
CA THR A 50 17.07 -12.66 6.07
C THR A 50 16.14 -13.86 5.91
N PRO A 51 16.42 -14.80 4.98
CA PRO A 51 15.65 -16.05 4.85
C PRO A 51 15.58 -16.88 6.14
N GLU A 52 16.60 -16.81 6.99
CA GLU A 52 16.66 -17.48 8.29
C GLU A 52 15.65 -16.85 9.26
N MET A 53 15.55 -15.52 9.30
CA MET A 53 14.56 -14.80 10.10
C MET A 53 13.14 -15.18 9.67
N TYR A 54 12.87 -15.21 8.35
CA TYR A 54 11.60 -15.68 7.81
C TYR A 54 11.25 -17.10 8.25
N SER A 55 12.23 -18.00 8.19
CA SER A 55 12.06 -19.40 8.57
C SER A 55 11.84 -19.58 10.08
N SER A 56 12.50 -18.76 10.90
CA SER A 56 12.31 -18.68 12.35
C SER A 56 10.90 -18.20 12.69
N VAL A 57 10.49 -17.05 12.15
CA VAL A 57 9.19 -16.43 12.40
C VAL A 57 8.04 -17.33 11.92
N ARG A 58 8.16 -17.93 10.74
CA ARG A 58 7.13 -18.82 10.18
C ARG A 58 6.81 -20.04 11.07
N LYS A 59 7.74 -20.49 11.90
CA LYS A 59 7.51 -21.63 12.82
C LYS A 59 6.67 -21.27 14.04
N ARG A 60 6.57 -19.98 14.38
CA ARG A 60 6.00 -19.51 15.66
C ARG A 60 4.85 -18.53 15.52
N VAL A 61 4.66 -17.92 14.34
CA VAL A 61 3.49 -17.07 14.06
C VAL A 61 2.43 -17.82 13.25
N ASN A 62 1.19 -17.33 13.29
CA ASN A 62 0.12 -17.86 12.43
C ASN A 62 0.53 -17.71 10.94
N PRO A 63 0.52 -18.80 10.14
CA PRO A 63 0.86 -18.76 8.72
C PRO A 63 0.09 -17.72 7.90
N GLU A 64 -1.14 -17.40 8.28
CA GLU A 64 -1.95 -16.38 7.59
C GLU A 64 -1.31 -14.99 7.65
N LEU A 65 -0.59 -14.65 8.72
CA LEU A 65 0.11 -13.37 8.86
C LEU A 65 1.24 -13.20 7.83
N MET A 66 1.80 -14.32 7.37
CA MET A 66 2.87 -14.37 6.38
C MET A 66 2.34 -14.49 4.93
N SER A 67 1.03 -14.63 4.74
CA SER A 67 0.44 -14.82 3.41
C SER A 67 0.34 -13.50 2.65
N SER A 68 0.69 -13.50 1.36
CA SER A 68 0.51 -12.34 0.47
C SER A 68 -0.96 -11.99 0.21
N SER A 69 -1.87 -12.95 0.36
CA SER A 69 -3.31 -12.76 0.14
C SER A 69 -4.06 -12.28 1.39
N ALA A 70 -3.40 -12.27 2.55
CA ALA A 70 -4.03 -11.81 3.80
C ALA A 70 -4.13 -10.28 3.83
N PRO A 71 -5.10 -9.72 4.58
CA PRO A 71 -5.21 -8.27 4.77
C PRO A 71 -3.89 -7.63 5.23
N VAL A 72 -3.66 -6.38 4.82
CA VAL A 72 -2.54 -5.58 5.33
C VAL A 72 -2.84 -5.18 6.77
N LEU A 73 -1.90 -5.46 7.66
CA LEU A 73 -1.97 -5.09 9.07
C LEU A 73 -1.04 -3.91 9.34
N THR A 74 -1.47 -2.99 10.20
CA THR A 74 -0.63 -1.89 10.67
C THR A 74 0.33 -2.35 11.77
N GLU A 75 1.37 -1.57 12.08
CA GLU A 75 2.25 -1.85 13.22
C GLU A 75 1.45 -2.01 14.53
N HIS A 76 0.42 -1.19 14.72
CA HIS A 76 -0.44 -1.24 15.90
C HIS A 76 -1.29 -2.52 15.97
N ASP A 77 -1.69 -3.07 14.83
CA ASP A 77 -2.42 -4.34 14.79
C ASP A 77 -1.47 -5.50 15.13
N LEU A 78 -0.23 -5.45 14.65
CA LEU A 78 0.80 -6.44 14.99
C LEU A 78 1.16 -6.42 16.48
N ASP A 79 1.22 -5.23 17.09
CA ASP A 79 1.46 -5.08 18.53
C ASP A 79 0.40 -5.75 19.41
N LYS A 80 -0.82 -5.94 18.90
CA LYS A 80 -1.88 -6.67 19.61
C LYS A 80 -1.80 -8.18 19.44
N LEU A 81 -1.17 -8.63 18.35
CA LEU A 81 -1.13 -10.03 17.95
C LEU A 81 0.16 -10.74 18.37
N LEU A 82 1.23 -9.98 18.60
CA LEU A 82 2.57 -10.50 18.88
C LEU A 82 2.96 -10.29 20.34
N ASP A 83 3.88 -11.13 20.82
CA ASP A 83 4.56 -10.89 22.09
C ASP A 83 5.41 -9.61 21.96
N PRO A 84 5.30 -8.63 22.89
CA PRO A 84 6.11 -7.41 22.86
C PRO A 84 7.62 -7.64 22.83
N ASN A 85 8.10 -8.80 23.33
CA ASN A 85 9.51 -9.17 23.31
C ASN A 85 9.94 -9.83 21.98
N ASP A 86 8.98 -10.18 21.12
CA ASP A 86 9.23 -10.81 19.84
C ASP A 86 9.48 -9.78 18.73
N LEU A 87 10.58 -9.05 18.90
CA LEU A 87 10.98 -7.99 17.98
C LEU A 87 11.27 -8.52 16.58
N GLU A 88 11.79 -9.74 16.48
CA GLU A 88 12.07 -10.39 15.19
C GLU A 88 10.78 -10.69 14.42
N ALA A 89 9.74 -11.23 15.07
CA ALA A 89 8.46 -11.47 14.40
C ALA A 89 7.80 -10.16 13.98
N LYS A 90 7.84 -9.13 14.84
CA LYS A 90 7.32 -7.81 14.49
C LYS A 90 8.04 -7.26 13.27
N PHE A 91 9.36 -7.32 13.25
CA PHE A 91 10.16 -6.79 12.15
C PHE A 91 9.89 -7.49 10.82
N VAL A 92 9.87 -8.83 10.81
CA VAL A 92 9.56 -9.63 9.61
C VAL A 92 8.13 -9.37 9.15
N LEU A 93 7.16 -9.34 10.07
CA LEU A 93 5.76 -9.14 9.70
C LEU A 93 5.49 -7.71 9.20
N CYS A 94 6.17 -6.68 9.70
CA CYS A 94 6.08 -5.34 9.14
C CYS A 94 6.55 -5.32 7.68
N GLU A 95 7.67 -5.98 7.37
CA GLU A 95 8.20 -6.06 6.00
C GLU A 95 7.30 -6.90 5.08
N VAL A 96 6.78 -8.04 5.55
CA VAL A 96 5.77 -8.81 4.82
C VAL A 96 4.54 -7.95 4.50
N ASN A 97 4.02 -7.21 5.48
CA ASN A 97 2.85 -6.35 5.28
C ASN A 97 3.14 -5.20 4.31
N ALA A 98 4.32 -4.58 4.37
CA ALA A 98 4.74 -3.55 3.42
C ALA A 98 4.88 -4.08 1.98
N ARG A 99 5.19 -5.37 1.81
CA ARG A 99 5.33 -6.01 0.49
C ARG A 99 4.02 -6.52 -0.11
N LYS A 100 2.98 -6.77 0.67
CA LYS A 100 1.68 -7.27 0.17
C LYS A 100 1.13 -6.43 -1.01
N PRO A 101 1.06 -5.08 -0.93
CA PRO A 101 0.56 -4.27 -2.05
C PRO A 101 1.42 -4.42 -3.31
N ILE A 102 2.74 -4.53 -3.14
CA ILE A 102 3.70 -4.71 -4.24
C ILE A 102 3.49 -6.09 -4.90
N HIS A 103 3.36 -7.15 -4.12
CA HIS A 103 3.12 -8.49 -4.65
C HIS A 103 1.85 -8.58 -5.48
N THR A 104 0.77 -7.90 -5.06
CA THR A 104 -0.47 -7.81 -5.85
C THR A 104 -0.22 -7.09 -7.18
N MET A 105 0.54 -5.99 -7.18
CA MET A 105 0.87 -5.23 -8.40
C MET A 105 1.73 -6.01 -9.40
N TYR A 106 2.48 -7.02 -8.96
CA TYR A 106 3.36 -7.82 -9.82
C TYR A 106 2.93 -9.28 -9.95
N SER A 107 1.65 -9.60 -9.73
CA SER A 107 1.15 -10.97 -9.92
C SER A 107 1.13 -11.35 -11.40
N PRO A 108 2.00 -12.26 -11.88
CA PRO A 108 2.06 -12.61 -13.30
C PRO A 108 0.76 -13.27 -13.76
N THR A 109 0.17 -14.09 -12.88
CA THR A 109 -1.10 -14.79 -13.14
C THR A 109 -2.27 -13.85 -13.38
N HIS A 110 -2.27 -12.68 -12.73
CA HIS A 110 -3.30 -11.67 -12.90
C HIS A 110 -2.95 -10.73 -14.06
N ASN A 111 -1.74 -10.15 -14.03
CA ASN A 111 -1.35 -9.06 -14.93
C ASN A 111 -1.21 -9.49 -16.40
N PHE A 112 -0.82 -10.74 -16.67
CA PHE A 112 -0.75 -11.23 -18.06
C PHE A 112 -2.11 -11.72 -18.58
N ALA A 113 -3.05 -12.04 -17.69
CA ALA A 113 -4.36 -12.58 -18.05
C ALA A 113 -5.42 -11.49 -18.31
N THR A 114 -5.16 -10.23 -17.94
CA THR A 114 -6.10 -9.12 -18.08
C THR A 114 -6.30 -8.65 -19.52
N GLU A 115 -5.28 -8.76 -20.36
CA GLU A 115 -5.36 -8.29 -21.75
C GLU A 115 -5.78 -9.41 -22.72
N VAL A 116 -6.76 -9.10 -23.58
CA VAL A 116 -7.20 -9.97 -24.66
C VAL A 116 -6.66 -9.43 -25.98
N HIS A 117 -5.84 -10.24 -26.66
CA HIS A 117 -5.26 -9.93 -27.96
C HIS A 117 -5.72 -10.98 -28.98
N VAL A 118 -6.40 -10.55 -30.04
CA VAL A 118 -6.90 -11.44 -31.12
C VAL A 118 -7.80 -12.57 -30.58
N GLY A 119 -8.64 -12.25 -29.58
CA GLY A 119 -9.55 -13.22 -28.94
C GLY A 119 -8.86 -14.24 -28.04
N MET A 120 -7.58 -14.05 -27.72
CA MET A 120 -6.77 -14.91 -26.87
C MET A 120 -6.26 -14.12 -25.66
N ARG A 121 -6.10 -14.77 -24.51
CA ARG A 121 -5.45 -14.22 -23.31
C ARG A 121 -4.33 -15.13 -22.82
N ALA A 122 -3.36 -14.60 -22.10
CA ALA A 122 -2.31 -15.42 -21.52
C ALA A 122 -2.82 -16.27 -20.36
N ILE A 123 -2.31 -17.49 -20.26
CA ILE A 123 -2.42 -18.35 -19.07
C ILE A 123 -1.03 -18.55 -18.49
N VAL A 124 -0.87 -18.15 -17.24
CA VAL A 124 0.37 -18.31 -16.47
C VAL A 124 0.03 -19.12 -15.23
N GLU A 125 0.44 -20.39 -15.23
CA GLU A 125 0.32 -21.32 -14.12
C GLU A 125 1.70 -21.91 -13.83
N HIS A 126 1.92 -22.41 -12.62
CA HIS A 126 3.20 -23.04 -12.29
C HIS A 126 3.44 -24.26 -13.21
N GLY A 127 4.50 -24.22 -14.02
CA GLY A 127 4.82 -25.27 -15.00
C GLY A 127 4.04 -25.21 -16.31
N ARG A 128 3.23 -24.17 -16.53
CA ARG A 128 2.43 -24.01 -17.75
C ARG A 128 2.30 -22.54 -18.14
N LEU A 129 2.79 -22.22 -19.34
CA LEU A 129 2.69 -20.90 -19.96
C LEU A 129 2.07 -21.06 -21.35
N GLY A 130 1.08 -20.25 -21.70
CA GLY A 130 0.47 -20.31 -23.03
C GLY A 130 -0.61 -19.26 -23.28
N LEU A 131 -1.43 -19.50 -24.29
CA LEU A 131 -2.60 -18.69 -24.63
C LEU A 131 -3.87 -19.55 -24.60
N VAL A 132 -4.98 -18.96 -24.18
CA VAL A 132 -6.32 -19.55 -24.22
C VAL A 132 -7.29 -18.59 -24.89
N GLN A 133 -8.33 -19.13 -25.53
CA GLN A 133 -9.41 -18.30 -26.06
C GLN A 133 -10.10 -17.56 -24.89
N ALA A 134 -10.30 -16.25 -25.04
CA ALA A 134 -10.76 -15.36 -23.97
C ALA A 134 -12.21 -15.63 -23.55
#